data_AF-A0A661ITV0-F1
#
_entry.id   AF-A0A661ITV0-F1
#
_cell.length_a   1.000
_cell.length_b   1.000
_cell.length_c   1.000
_cell.angle_alpha   90.00
_cell.angle_beta   90.00
_cell.angle_gamma   90.00
#
_symmetry.space_group_name_H-M   'P 1'
#
loop_
_entity.id
_entity.type
_entity.pdbx_description
1 polymer ?
#
loop_
_entity_poly.entity_id
_entity_poly.type
_entity_poly.pdbx_seq_one_letter_code
_entity_poly.pdbx_strand_id
1 'polypeptide(L)'
;MEEEVVEKTEMEKSIDKIEGNAEKPVVAPKIVEPRVFNETMSPEIGDLAGALALAQGAMSNGSKDKAGYGYSYLELSGVIDIARPALSKNGLSVVQSHELTRQGKTGSVVTHTTLMHSSGQWMKSSLELPIHIMKQLTMAQMIGVNCTYGRRYALQSLCMIASEDSDASGKE
;
A
#
# COMPACT_ATOMS: atom_id res chain seq x y z
N MET A 1 -25.08 -41.80 -42.05
CA MET A 1 -25.16 -41.40 -40.62
C MET A 1 -23.79 -41.10 -40.01
N GLU A 2 -22.69 -41.13 -40.79
CA GLU A 2 -21.35 -40.70 -40.33
C GLU A 2 -20.91 -39.35 -40.92
N GLU A 3 -21.39 -38.93 -42.10
CA GLU A 3 -21.04 -37.61 -42.68
C GLU A 3 -21.59 -36.41 -41.89
N GLU A 4 -22.80 -36.52 -41.33
CA GLU A 4 -23.47 -35.43 -40.60
C GLU A 4 -22.84 -35.14 -39.22
N VAL A 5 -22.05 -36.07 -38.69
CA VAL A 5 -21.32 -35.92 -37.42
C VAL A 5 -19.97 -35.22 -37.65
N VAL A 6 -19.34 -35.43 -38.80
CA VAL A 6 -18.05 -34.80 -39.16
C VAL A 6 -18.23 -33.31 -39.41
N GLU A 7 -19.32 -32.90 -40.07
CA GLU A 7 -19.58 -31.49 -40.41
C GLU A 7 -19.85 -30.61 -39.17
N LYS A 8 -20.55 -31.14 -38.15
CA LYS A 8 -20.71 -30.46 -36.85
C LYS A 8 -19.38 -30.26 -36.11
N THR A 9 -18.47 -31.22 -36.24
CA THR A 9 -17.16 -31.18 -35.56
C THR A 9 -16.21 -30.17 -36.20
N GLU A 10 -16.33 -29.91 -37.51
CA GLU A 10 -15.56 -28.87 -38.21
C GLU A 10 -16.14 -27.46 -37.99
N MET A 11 -17.46 -27.34 -37.83
CA MET A 11 -18.11 -26.06 -37.50
C MET A 11 -17.80 -25.62 -36.07
N GLU A 12 -17.78 -26.54 -35.10
CA GLU A 12 -17.38 -26.25 -33.71
C GLU A 12 -15.90 -25.85 -33.60
N LYS A 13 -14.99 -26.50 -34.34
CA LYS A 13 -13.57 -26.11 -34.43
C LYS A 13 -13.34 -24.75 -35.10
N SER A 14 -14.32 -24.26 -35.86
CA SER A 14 -14.27 -22.95 -36.52
C SER A 14 -14.75 -21.82 -35.60
N ILE A 15 -15.61 -22.11 -34.62
CA ILE A 15 -16.09 -21.14 -33.62
C ILE A 15 -14.99 -20.86 -32.58
N ASP A 16 -14.25 -21.88 -32.15
CA ASP A 16 -13.12 -21.73 -31.21
C ASP A 16 -11.95 -20.90 -31.77
N LYS A 17 -11.84 -20.77 -33.10
CA LYS A 17 -10.81 -19.93 -33.74
C LYS A 17 -11.18 -18.45 -33.86
N ILE A 18 -12.43 -18.08 -33.59
CA ILE A 18 -12.89 -16.68 -33.70
C ILE A 18 -12.82 -15.97 -32.34
N GLU A 19 -12.81 -16.69 -31.21
CA GLU A 19 -12.72 -16.08 -29.87
C GLU A 19 -11.29 -15.69 -29.44
N GLY A 20 -10.29 -15.91 -30.31
CA GLY A 20 -8.87 -15.72 -30.00
C GLY A 20 -8.30 -14.30 -30.15
N ASN A 21 -9.11 -13.26 -30.45
CA ASN A 21 -8.57 -11.91 -30.66
C ASN A 21 -9.43 -10.75 -30.14
N ALA A 22 -10.10 -10.94 -29.01
CA ALA A 22 -10.58 -9.79 -28.25
C ALA A 22 -9.38 -9.14 -27.55
N GLU A 23 -8.78 -8.13 -28.19
CA GLU A 23 -7.87 -7.21 -27.50
C GLU A 23 -8.53 -6.79 -26.19
N LYS A 24 -7.88 -7.15 -25.06
CA LYS A 24 -8.31 -6.64 -23.74
C LYS A 24 -8.41 -5.13 -23.89
N PRO A 25 -9.55 -4.50 -23.50
CA PRO A 25 -9.68 -3.06 -23.66
C PRO A 25 -8.51 -2.42 -22.91
N VAL A 26 -7.65 -1.75 -23.67
CA VAL A 26 -6.59 -0.91 -23.12
C VAL A 26 -7.33 0.26 -22.48
N VAL A 27 -7.70 0.08 -21.21
CA VAL A 27 -8.23 1.16 -20.39
C VAL A 27 -7.07 2.12 -20.24
N ALA A 28 -7.10 3.19 -21.04
CA ALA A 28 -6.15 4.29 -20.90
C ALA A 28 -6.04 4.61 -19.40
N PRO A 29 -4.83 4.64 -18.83
CA PRO A 29 -4.68 4.97 -17.42
C PRO A 29 -5.38 6.32 -17.24
N LYS A 30 -6.44 6.33 -16.42
CA LYS A 30 -7.07 7.59 -16.05
C LYS A 30 -5.92 8.44 -15.53
N ILE A 31 -5.72 9.60 -16.16
CA ILE A 31 -4.78 10.61 -15.68
C ILE A 31 -5.27 10.92 -14.27
N VAL A 32 -4.62 10.32 -13.28
CA VAL A 32 -4.83 10.67 -11.89
C VAL A 32 -4.20 12.04 -11.81
N GLU A 33 -5.03 13.07 -11.72
CA GLU A 33 -4.59 14.43 -11.36
C GLU A 33 -3.50 14.28 -10.29
N PRO A 34 -2.28 14.81 -10.50
CA PRO A 34 -1.21 14.63 -9.56
C PRO A 34 -1.70 15.15 -8.21
N ARG A 35 -1.86 14.24 -7.24
CA ARG A 35 -2.19 14.66 -5.89
C ARG A 35 -1.05 15.51 -5.42
N VAL A 36 -1.32 16.81 -5.29
CA VAL A 36 -0.40 17.74 -4.66
C VAL A 36 -0.09 17.15 -3.30
N PHE A 37 1.18 16.80 -3.12
CA PHE A 37 1.71 16.26 -1.87
C PHE A 37 1.65 17.39 -0.83
N ASN A 38 0.54 17.47 -0.10
CA ASN A 38 0.37 18.43 0.98
C ASN A 38 1.00 17.86 2.25
N GLU A 39 2.33 17.91 2.33
CA GLU A 39 3.00 17.88 3.62
C GLU A 39 2.59 19.14 4.40
N THR A 40 2.07 18.92 5.60
CA THR A 40 1.70 20.00 6.51
C THR A 40 2.51 19.85 7.78
N MET A 41 3.07 20.95 8.28
CA MET A 41 3.97 20.94 9.43
C MET A 41 3.80 22.21 10.26
N SER A 42 4.33 22.18 11.49
CA SER A 42 4.49 23.39 12.30
C SER A 42 5.43 24.40 11.61
N PRO A 43 5.34 25.71 11.95
CA PRO A 43 6.22 26.73 11.37
C PRO A 43 7.71 26.47 11.60
N GLU A 44 8.03 25.86 12.75
CA GLU A 44 9.38 25.43 13.11
C GLU A 44 9.39 23.91 13.24
N ILE A 45 10.49 23.28 12.83
CA ILE A 45 10.68 21.82 12.90
C ILE A 45 12.05 21.41 13.46
N GLY A 46 12.86 22.36 13.95
CA GLY A 46 14.25 22.09 14.34
C GLY A 46 14.41 21.01 15.40
N ASP A 47 13.61 21.05 16.47
CA ASP A 47 13.68 20.06 17.54
C ASP A 47 13.15 18.70 17.08
N LEU A 48 12.05 18.72 16.32
CA LEU A 48 11.46 17.50 15.76
C LEU A 48 12.44 16.82 14.80
N ALA A 49 13.07 17.59 13.91
CA ALA A 49 14.02 17.07 12.93
C ALA A 49 15.27 16.50 13.63
N GLY A 50 15.80 17.20 14.65
CA GLY A 50 16.92 16.71 15.44
C GLY A 50 16.59 15.41 16.18
N ALA A 51 15.43 15.35 16.84
CA ALA A 51 14.94 14.15 17.51
C ALA A 51 14.72 12.99 16.52
N LEU A 52 14.18 13.27 15.33
CA LEU A 52 13.90 12.25 14.32
C LEU A 52 15.20 11.66 13.76
N ALA A 53 16.20 12.50 13.51
CA ALA A 53 17.52 12.04 13.06
C ALA A 53 18.17 11.09 14.07
N LEU A 54 18.11 11.42 15.37
CA LEU A 54 18.61 10.54 16.43
C LEU A 54 17.81 9.24 16.54
N ALA A 55 16.49 9.31 16.39
CA ALA A 55 15.63 8.14 16.42
C ALA A 55 15.93 7.20 15.24
N GLN A 56 15.98 7.73 14.01
CA GLN A 56 16.27 6.95 12.81
C GLN A 56 17.68 6.34 12.87
N GLY A 57 18.68 7.06 13.39
CA GLY A 57 20.04 6.52 13.58
C GLY A 57 20.13 5.36 14.57
N ALA A 58 19.12 5.17 15.43
CA ALA A 58 19.03 4.05 16.37
C ALA A 58 18.14 2.90 15.88
N MET A 59 17.42 3.07 14.77
CA MET A 59 16.57 2.03 14.18
C MET A 59 17.39 1.14 13.24
N SER A 60 16.98 -0.11 13.12
CA SER A 60 17.49 -1.04 12.11
C SER A 60 16.38 -1.39 11.13
N ASN A 61 16.74 -1.95 9.97
CA ASN A 61 15.76 -2.64 9.15
C ASN A 61 15.25 -3.89 9.89
N GLY A 62 14.01 -4.29 9.60
CA GLY A 62 13.46 -5.52 10.16
C GLY A 62 14.08 -6.74 9.51
N SER A 63 14.34 -7.79 10.30
CA SER A 63 14.67 -9.12 9.79
C SER A 63 13.56 -10.10 10.20
N LYS A 64 12.92 -10.68 9.17
CA LYS A 64 11.90 -11.75 9.15
C LYS A 64 10.94 -11.94 10.34
N ASP A 65 9.64 -11.90 10.05
CA ASP A 65 8.63 -12.77 10.68
C ASP A 65 7.55 -13.12 9.64
N LYS A 66 7.34 -14.43 9.41
CA LYS A 66 6.43 -15.10 8.44
C LYS A 66 6.91 -15.27 6.99
N ALA A 67 7.25 -16.51 6.67
CA ALA A 67 7.36 -17.00 5.30
C ALA A 67 5.95 -17.25 4.72
N GLY A 68 5.51 -16.41 3.80
CA GLY A 68 4.27 -16.60 3.04
C GLY A 68 4.38 -15.93 1.67
N TYR A 69 4.24 -16.74 0.61
CA TYR A 69 4.18 -16.35 -0.81
C TYR A 69 5.36 -15.52 -1.32
N GLY A 70 6.58 -16.08 -1.40
CA GLY A 70 7.64 -15.62 -2.32
C GLY A 70 8.20 -14.20 -2.15
N TYR A 71 7.64 -13.39 -1.27
CA TYR A 71 8.00 -12.00 -0.97
C TYR A 71 8.17 -11.85 0.54
N SER A 72 9.27 -11.23 0.97
CA SER A 72 9.57 -10.97 2.38
C SER A 72 9.08 -9.57 2.76
N TYR A 73 8.01 -9.43 3.55
CA TYR A 73 7.58 -8.13 4.06
C TYR A 73 7.50 -8.10 5.58
N LEU A 74 7.76 -6.94 6.19
CA LEU A 74 7.60 -6.76 7.63
C LEU A 74 6.11 -6.54 7.97
N GLU A 75 5.58 -7.25 8.96
CA GLU A 75 4.23 -7.00 9.48
C GLU A 75 4.18 -5.65 10.21
N LEU A 76 2.98 -5.05 10.32
CA LEU A 76 2.81 -3.77 11.01
C LEU A 76 3.35 -3.80 12.46
N SER A 77 3.16 -4.92 13.17
CA SER A 77 3.69 -5.11 14.53
C SER A 77 5.22 -5.03 14.55
N GLY A 78 5.90 -5.68 13.61
CA GLY A 78 7.36 -5.64 13.51
C GLY A 78 7.90 -4.24 13.26
N VAL A 79 7.24 -3.45 12.39
CA VAL A 79 7.60 -2.03 12.17
C VAL A 79 7.45 -1.24 13.47
N ILE A 80 6.34 -1.46 14.19
CA ILE A 80 6.05 -0.75 15.43
C ILE A 80 7.07 -1.11 16.52
N ASP A 81 7.46 -2.37 16.64
CA ASP A 81 8.39 -2.82 17.67
C ASP A 81 9.81 -2.28 17.46
N ILE A 82 10.21 -2.02 16.21
CA ILE A 82 11.45 -1.30 15.87
C ILE A 82 11.30 0.20 16.14
N ALA A 83 10.24 0.82 15.63
CA ALA A 83 10.09 2.27 15.65
C ALA A 83 9.79 2.84 17.05
N ARG A 84 8.87 2.21 17.79
CA ARG A 84 8.36 2.71 19.08
C ARG A 84 9.47 3.04 20.09
N PRO A 85 10.43 2.14 20.42
CA PRO A 85 11.44 2.45 21.43
C PRO A 85 12.35 3.62 21.02
N ALA A 86 12.77 3.69 19.76
CA ALA A 86 13.63 4.75 19.26
C ALA A 86 12.91 6.11 19.19
N LEU A 87 11.65 6.14 18.75
CA LEU A 87 10.84 7.37 18.76
C LEU A 87 10.59 7.86 20.20
N SER A 88 10.12 6.98 21.09
CA SER A 88 9.79 7.37 22.46
C SER A 88 11.00 7.86 23.25
N LYS A 89 12.18 7.25 23.04
CA LYS A 89 13.43 7.70 23.67
C LYS A 89 13.83 9.13 23.28
N ASN A 90 13.42 9.59 22.09
CA ASN A 90 13.74 10.91 21.56
C ASN A 90 12.53 11.88 21.66
N GLY A 91 11.54 11.60 22.51
CA GLY A 91 10.40 12.52 22.70
C GLY A 91 9.47 12.61 21.49
N LEU A 92 9.49 11.61 20.61
CA LEU A 92 8.65 11.54 19.42
C LEU A 92 7.46 10.58 19.63
N SER A 93 6.33 10.96 19.05
CA SER A 93 5.13 10.13 19.00
C SER A 93 4.48 10.21 17.61
N VAL A 94 3.78 9.15 17.23
CA VAL A 94 3.11 9.04 15.93
C VAL A 94 1.63 8.75 16.13
N VAL A 95 0.77 9.52 15.46
CA VAL A 95 -0.67 9.27 15.36
C VAL A 95 -0.99 8.89 13.93
N GLN A 96 -1.75 7.81 13.76
CA GLN A 96 -2.27 7.38 12.46
C GLN A 96 -3.79 7.32 12.50
N SER A 97 -4.45 8.11 11.66
CA SER A 97 -5.91 8.11 11.49
C SER A 97 -6.28 7.78 10.05
N HIS A 98 -7.54 7.39 9.86
CA HIS A 98 -8.03 6.97 8.56
C HIS A 98 -9.23 7.81 8.13
N GLU A 99 -9.24 8.20 6.87
CA GLU A 99 -10.37 8.83 6.18
C GLU A 99 -10.80 7.92 5.02
N LEU A 100 -12.12 7.80 4.81
CA LEU A 100 -12.66 7.14 3.62
C LEU A 100 -13.02 8.20 2.59
N THR A 101 -12.39 8.14 1.43
CA THR A 101 -12.65 9.05 0.33
C THR A 101 -13.25 8.29 -0.85
N ARG A 102 -13.84 9.03 -1.79
CA ARG A 102 -14.38 8.45 -3.02
C ARG A 102 -14.07 9.36 -4.20
N GLN A 103 -13.36 8.83 -5.19
CA GLN A 103 -13.17 9.48 -6.49
C GLN A 103 -13.92 8.72 -7.57
N GLY A 104 -15.05 9.27 -8.00
CA GLY A 104 -15.94 8.64 -8.99
C GLY A 104 -16.52 7.31 -8.48
N LYS A 105 -16.16 6.20 -9.15
CA LYS A 105 -16.66 4.85 -8.80
C LYS A 105 -15.74 4.08 -7.84
N THR A 106 -14.55 4.59 -7.54
CA THR A 106 -13.57 3.92 -6.68
C THR A 106 -13.52 4.62 -5.32
N GLY A 107 -13.71 3.85 -4.24
CA GLY A 107 -13.45 4.31 -2.88
C GLY A 107 -11.97 4.15 -2.55
N SER A 108 -11.45 4.98 -1.65
CA SER A 108 -10.07 4.90 -1.18
C SER A 108 -10.02 5.02 0.35
N VAL A 109 -8.97 4.49 0.96
CA VAL A 109 -8.59 4.76 2.35
C VAL A 109 -7.42 5.72 2.32
N VAL A 110 -7.54 6.85 3.01
CA VAL A 110 -6.43 7.76 3.27
C VAL A 110 -5.93 7.51 4.69
N THR A 111 -4.64 7.22 4.83
CA THR A 111 -3.97 7.14 6.13
C THR A 111 -3.22 8.45 6.38
N HIS A 112 -3.67 9.21 7.35
CA HIS A 112 -2.94 10.39 7.83
C HIS A 112 -1.96 9.96 8.91
N THR A 113 -0.70 10.32 8.75
CA THR A 113 0.35 10.05 9.76
C THR A 113 0.88 11.37 10.25
N THR A 114 0.75 11.63 11.55
CA THR A 114 1.28 12.84 12.20
C THR A 114 2.36 12.45 13.19
N LEU A 115 3.58 12.91 12.94
CA LEU A 115 4.71 12.81 13.86
C LEU A 115 4.74 14.09 14.70
N MET A 116 4.87 13.91 16.01
CA MET A 116 4.85 14.99 17.00
C MET A 116 6.04 14.85 17.92
N HIS A 117 6.66 15.98 18.25
CA HIS A 117 7.74 16.08 19.21
C HIS A 117 7.27 16.72 20.51
N SER A 118 7.94 16.43 21.63
CA SER A 118 7.62 17.01 22.94
C SER A 118 7.71 18.54 23.02
N SER A 119 8.38 19.20 22.06
CA SER A 119 8.36 20.68 21.95
C SER A 119 7.06 21.25 21.35
N GLY A 120 6.15 20.39 20.88
CA GLY A 120 4.91 20.80 20.19
C GLY A 120 5.06 20.95 18.67
N GLN A 121 6.27 20.79 18.14
CA GLN A 121 6.50 20.72 16.70
C GLN A 121 5.94 19.42 16.12
N TRP A 122 5.47 19.48 14.88
CA TRP A 122 4.82 18.34 14.22
C TRP A 122 4.97 18.39 12.70
N MET A 123 4.87 17.22 12.08
CA MET A 123 4.74 17.05 10.64
C MET A 123 3.65 16.01 10.33
N LYS A 124 2.91 16.21 9.25
CA LYS A 124 1.82 15.33 8.81
C LYS A 124 1.97 15.01 7.33
N SER A 125 1.89 13.72 7.03
CA SER A 125 1.79 13.17 5.68
C SER A 125 0.48 12.39 5.52
N SER A 126 0.10 12.15 4.27
CA SER A 126 -1.10 11.36 3.94
C SER A 126 -0.79 10.38 2.83
N LEU A 127 -1.19 9.12 3.01
CA LEU A 127 -1.07 8.05 2.01
C LEU A 127 -2.48 7.60 1.60
N GLU A 128 -2.81 7.74 0.33
CA GLU A 128 -4.05 7.19 -0.22
C GLU A 128 -3.83 5.82 -0.86
N LEU A 129 -4.68 4.86 -0.51
CA LEU A 129 -4.77 3.54 -1.12
C LEU A 129 -6.17 3.33 -1.73
N PRO A 130 -6.27 3.03 -3.04
CA PRO A 130 -7.55 2.69 -3.65
C PRO A 130 -8.05 1.33 -3.13
N ILE A 131 -9.35 1.25 -2.85
CA ILE A 131 -9.98 0.02 -2.38
C ILE A 131 -10.32 -0.85 -3.58
N HIS A 132 -9.65 -2.00 -3.69
CA HIS A 132 -9.96 -3.05 -4.65
C HIS A 132 -10.56 -4.26 -3.93
N ILE A 133 -11.84 -4.56 -4.19
CA ILE A 133 -12.52 -5.68 -3.53
C ILE A 133 -12.01 -7.01 -4.10
N MET A 134 -11.37 -7.81 -3.25
CA MET A 134 -10.96 -9.18 -3.59
C MET A 134 -12.17 -10.13 -3.47
N LYS A 135 -12.23 -11.17 -4.33
CA LYS A 135 -13.41 -12.07 -4.47
C LYS A 135 -13.94 -12.68 -3.15
N GLN A 136 -13.12 -12.76 -2.11
CA GLN A 136 -13.45 -13.42 -0.83
C GLN A 136 -13.63 -12.46 0.36
N LEU A 137 -13.57 -11.14 0.15
CA LEU A 137 -13.65 -10.16 1.24
C LEU A 137 -14.79 -9.17 1.02
N THR A 138 -15.51 -8.87 2.10
CA THR A 138 -16.49 -7.79 2.13
C THR A 138 -15.81 -6.42 2.04
N MET A 139 -16.57 -5.39 1.66
CA MET A 139 -16.07 -4.01 1.64
C MET A 139 -15.50 -3.57 3.01
N ALA A 140 -16.18 -3.92 4.11
CA ALA A 140 -15.73 -3.60 5.47
C ALA A 140 -14.39 -4.27 5.81
N GLN A 141 -14.21 -5.54 5.45
CA GLN A 141 -12.94 -6.25 5.64
C GLN A 141 -11.83 -5.64 4.77
N MET A 142 -12.14 -5.27 3.52
CA MET A 142 -11.18 -4.63 2.63
C MET A 142 -10.71 -3.27 3.13
N ILE A 143 -11.59 -2.49 3.77
CA ILE A 143 -11.19 -1.26 4.46
C ILE A 143 -10.17 -1.57 5.56
N GLY A 144 -10.42 -2.59 6.40
CA GLY A 144 -9.47 -3.00 7.44
C GLY A 144 -8.11 -3.44 6.90
N VAL A 145 -8.09 -4.17 5.78
CA VAL A 145 -6.84 -4.52 5.07
C VAL A 145 -6.12 -3.25 4.63
N ASN A 146 -6.80 -2.33 3.93
CA ASN A 146 -6.19 -1.07 3.48
C ASN A 146 -5.66 -0.21 4.64
N CYS A 147 -6.38 -0.12 5.75
CA CYS A 147 -5.91 0.58 6.94
C CYS A 147 -4.59 -0.01 7.46
N THR A 148 -4.48 -1.35 7.49
CA THR A 148 -3.27 -2.04 7.95
C THR A 148 -2.08 -1.77 7.02
N TYR A 149 -2.28 -1.87 5.71
CA TYR A 149 -1.25 -1.55 4.71
C TYR A 149 -0.83 -0.08 4.77
N GLY A 150 -1.79 0.84 4.83
CA GLY A 150 -1.54 2.28 4.87
C GLY A 150 -0.73 2.69 6.11
N ARG A 151 -1.08 2.13 7.28
CA ARG A 151 -0.32 2.35 8.52
C ARG A 151 1.11 1.87 8.40
N ARG A 152 1.30 0.66 7.86
CA ARG A 152 2.61 0.06 7.69
C ARG A 152 3.49 0.91 6.76
N TYR A 153 3.04 1.18 5.55
CA TYR A 153 3.85 1.90 4.57
C TYR A 153 4.17 3.32 5.00
N ALA A 154 3.20 4.02 5.61
CA ALA A 154 3.46 5.36 6.12
C ALA A 154 4.48 5.35 7.28
N LEU A 155 4.41 4.37 8.19
CA LEU A 155 5.36 4.27 9.29
C LEU A 155 6.76 3.83 8.82
N GLN A 156 6.85 2.89 7.88
CA GLN A 156 8.12 2.47 7.27
C GLN A 156 8.82 3.64 6.57
N SER A 157 8.06 4.40 5.77
CA SER A 157 8.57 5.59 5.09
C SER A 157 9.06 6.64 6.09
N LEU A 158 8.29 6.90 7.14
CA LEU A 158 8.64 7.89 8.16
C LEU A 158 9.91 7.49 8.95
N CYS A 159 10.06 6.21 9.26
CA CYS A 159 11.14 5.70 10.12
C CYS A 159 12.37 5.22 9.34
N MET A 160 12.39 5.31 8.00
CA MET A 160 13.42 4.71 7.15
C MET A 160 13.62 3.20 7.40
N ILE A 161 12.54 2.48 7.68
CA ILE A 161 12.58 1.03 7.90
C ILE A 161 12.23 0.32 6.59
N ALA A 162 13.24 -0.24 5.92
CA ALA A 162 13.03 -1.03 4.72
C ALA A 162 12.42 -2.41 5.06
N SER A 163 11.57 -2.91 4.15
CA SER A 163 11.33 -4.35 3.99
C SER A 163 12.36 -4.91 3.00
N GLU A 164 12.65 -6.22 3.03
CA GLU A 164 13.50 -6.83 2.00
C GLU A 164 12.88 -6.60 0.61
N ASP A 165 13.68 -6.03 -0.29
CA ASP A 165 13.28 -5.61 -1.62
C ASP A 165 12.99 -6.84 -2.49
N SER A 166 11.70 -7.13 -2.65
CA SER A 166 11.20 -8.16 -3.56
C SER A 166 10.14 -7.62 -4.52
N ASP A 167 9.98 -6.28 -4.56
CA ASP A 167 9.00 -5.57 -5.40
C ASP A 167 9.27 -5.73 -6.91
N ALA A 168 10.36 -6.41 -7.28
CA ALA A 168 10.74 -6.73 -8.64
C ALA A 168 10.72 -8.23 -9.02
N SER A 169 10.03 -9.11 -8.28
CA SER A 169 9.78 -10.48 -8.80
C SER A 169 8.45 -10.57 -9.57
N GLY A 170 8.27 -9.70 -10.55
CA GLY A 170 7.31 -9.97 -11.62
C GLY A 170 7.74 -11.26 -12.30
N LYS A 171 7.08 -12.38 -11.98
CA LYS A 171 7.17 -13.58 -12.80
C LYS A 171 6.51 -13.24 -14.13
N GLU A 172 7.33 -13.16 -15.18
CA GLU A 172 6.87 -13.36 -16.57
C GLU A 172 6.11 -14.69 -16.70
#